data_AF-A0A3D8SL52-F1
#
_entry.id   AF-A0A3D8SL52-F1
#
_cell.length_a   1.000
_cell.length_b   1.000
_cell.length_c   1.000
_cell.angle_alpha   90.00
_cell.angle_beta   90.00
_cell.angle_gamma   90.00
#
_symmetry.space_group_name_H-M   'P 1'
#
loop_
_entity.id
_entity.type
_entity.pdbx_description
1 polymer ?
#
loop_
_entity_poly.entity_id
_entity_poly.type
_entity_poly.pdbx_seq_one_letter_code
_entity_poly.pdbx_strand_id
1 'polypeptide(L)'
;MSRVKFNVNSEYAYLQNFKVLQNVFAKHQVDKPIPVESLSKCRMQDNLEFLQWTKKYWDQHYPGGDYDALARRKASGAPSASAGGSRAGASSASSARRGTTPTVGRARPAAGGASSATVAALQAEINSNKEAISGLEKERDFYFAKLRDIELLLQSAVEADPELEKDDDSLVKHIQGILYSTEEGFEIPEGEAPGDELETF
;
A
#
# COMPACT_ATOMS: atom_id res chain seq x y z
N MET A 1 -21.65 12.47 -5.63
CA MET A 1 -20.73 11.32 -5.79
C MET A 1 -21.05 10.46 -7.03
N SER A 2 -22.24 10.56 -7.63
CA SER A 2 -22.62 9.80 -8.85
C SER A 2 -21.74 10.02 -10.09
N ARG A 3 -21.06 11.18 -10.19
CA ARG A 3 -20.13 11.47 -11.30
C ARG A 3 -18.72 10.94 -11.09
N VAL A 4 -18.39 10.47 -9.88
CA VAL A 4 -17.06 9.95 -9.53
C VAL A 4 -17.06 8.45 -9.80
N LYS A 5 -16.10 7.99 -10.60
CA LYS A 5 -15.86 6.58 -10.87
C LYS A 5 -14.88 6.04 -9.84
N PHE A 6 -15.33 5.15 -8.96
CA PHE A 6 -14.51 4.66 -7.85
C PHE A 6 -13.60 3.47 -8.21
N ASN A 7 -13.98 2.67 -9.22
CA ASN A 7 -13.24 1.50 -9.65
C ASN A 7 -12.57 1.77 -10.99
N VAL A 8 -11.65 2.72 -10.98
CA VAL A 8 -10.88 3.08 -12.17
C VAL A 8 -9.47 2.52 -12.03
N ASN A 9 -8.97 1.90 -13.09
CA ASN A 9 -7.60 1.37 -13.19
C ASN A 9 -6.89 1.83 -14.47
N SER A 10 -7.45 2.81 -15.19
CA SER A 10 -6.85 3.37 -16.40
C SER A 10 -6.65 4.88 -16.26
N GLU A 11 -5.52 5.35 -16.77
CA GLU A 11 -5.11 6.76 -16.67
C GLU A 11 -6.17 7.71 -17.24
N TYR A 12 -6.72 7.38 -18.42
CA TYR A 12 -7.76 8.17 -19.07
C TYR A 12 -9.01 8.35 -18.20
N ALA A 13 -9.40 7.32 -17.45
CA ALA A 13 -10.58 7.40 -16.60
C ALA A 13 -10.31 8.17 -15.28
N TYR A 14 -9.06 8.31 -14.84
CA TYR A 14 -8.70 9.23 -13.75
C TYR A 14 -8.97 10.69 -14.13
N LEU A 15 -8.73 11.07 -15.39
CA LEU A 15 -8.95 12.45 -15.87
C LEU A 15 -10.39 12.92 -15.66
N GLN A 16 -11.37 12.03 -15.83
CA GLN A 16 -12.78 12.35 -15.58
C GLN A 16 -13.05 12.67 -14.11
N ASN A 17 -12.44 11.92 -13.18
CA ASN A 17 -12.53 12.18 -11.75
C ASN A 17 -11.82 13.49 -11.37
N PHE A 18 -10.63 13.75 -11.94
CA PHE A 18 -9.93 15.02 -11.71
C PHE A 18 -10.72 16.22 -12.26
N LYS A 19 -11.47 16.06 -13.36
CA LYS A 19 -12.36 17.12 -13.85
C LYS A 19 -13.49 17.42 -12.86
N VAL A 20 -14.04 16.40 -12.22
CA VAL A 20 -15.02 16.59 -11.13
C VAL A 20 -14.39 17.37 -9.97
N LEU A 21 -13.16 17.03 -9.58
CA LEU A 21 -12.44 17.71 -8.50
C LEU A 21 -12.15 19.18 -8.82
N GLN A 22 -11.65 19.47 -10.03
CA GLN A 22 -11.42 20.84 -10.50
C GLN A 22 -12.70 21.70 -10.43
N ASN A 23 -13.84 21.13 -10.84
CA ASN A 23 -15.12 21.84 -10.77
C ASN A 23 -15.54 22.14 -9.32
N VAL A 24 -15.21 21.25 -8.37
CA VAL A 24 -15.46 21.48 -6.94
C VAL A 24 -14.56 22.60 -6.42
N PHE A 25 -13.27 22.60 -6.77
CA PHE A 25 -12.34 23.67 -6.37
C PHE A 25 -12.79 25.02 -6.90
N ALA A 26 -13.16 25.10 -8.18
CA ALA A 26 -13.69 26.32 -8.78
C ALA A 26 -14.98 26.80 -8.09
N LYS A 27 -15.91 25.88 -7.78
CA LYS A 27 -17.17 26.21 -7.10
C LYS A 27 -16.94 26.76 -5.68
N HIS A 28 -15.92 26.25 -4.99
CA HIS A 28 -15.60 26.63 -3.61
C HIS A 28 -14.46 27.66 -3.51
N GLN A 29 -14.04 28.24 -4.65
CA GLN A 29 -12.99 29.26 -4.71
C GLN A 29 -11.69 28.82 -4.04
N VAL A 30 -11.30 27.56 -4.30
CA VAL A 30 -10.06 26.98 -3.81
C VAL A 30 -8.98 27.18 -4.88
N ASP A 31 -8.07 28.13 -4.63
CA ASP A 31 -7.05 28.55 -5.60
C ASP A 31 -5.84 27.58 -5.71
N LYS A 32 -5.88 26.42 -5.05
CA LYS A 32 -4.80 25.43 -5.14
C LYS A 32 -4.78 24.78 -6.53
N PRO A 33 -3.69 24.92 -7.31
CA PRO A 33 -3.56 24.18 -8.56
C PRO A 33 -3.45 22.68 -8.30
N ILE A 34 -4.18 21.91 -9.13
CA ILE A 34 -4.19 20.44 -9.11
C ILE A 34 -3.27 19.95 -10.24
N PRO A 35 -2.12 19.31 -9.94
CA PRO A 35 -1.19 18.81 -10.96
C PRO A 35 -1.71 17.50 -11.59
N VAL A 36 -2.76 17.60 -12.41
CA VAL A 36 -3.50 16.43 -12.94
C VAL A 36 -2.61 15.44 -13.66
N GLU A 37 -1.66 15.89 -14.49
CA GLU A 37 -0.78 15.00 -15.26
C GLU A 37 0.13 14.14 -14.37
N SER A 38 0.71 14.73 -13.33
CA SER A 38 1.54 13.98 -12.38
C SER A 38 0.70 13.04 -11.52
N LEU A 39 -0.47 13.50 -11.09
CA LEU A 39 -1.37 12.70 -10.24
C LEU A 39 -2.00 11.53 -11.00
N SER A 40 -2.36 11.70 -12.28
CA SER A 40 -2.91 10.62 -13.12
C SER A 40 -1.90 9.51 -13.40
N LYS A 41 -0.61 9.84 -13.42
CA LYS A 41 0.51 8.89 -13.56
C LYS A 41 0.92 8.22 -12.26
N CYS A 42 0.20 8.46 -11.16
CA CYS A 42 0.48 7.89 -9.84
C CYS A 42 1.91 8.18 -9.33
N ARG A 43 2.52 9.31 -9.72
CA ARG A 43 3.86 9.68 -9.23
C ARG A 43 3.83 9.94 -7.73
N MET A 44 4.70 9.26 -6.99
CA MET A 44 4.66 9.22 -5.51
C MET A 44 4.78 10.61 -4.88
N GLN A 45 5.77 11.41 -5.30
CA GLN A 45 6.04 12.73 -4.74
C GLN A 45 4.85 13.69 -4.91
N ASP A 46 4.32 13.79 -6.14
CA ASP A 46 3.19 14.68 -6.44
C ASP A 46 1.90 14.27 -5.69
N ASN A 47 1.64 12.96 -5.55
CA ASN A 47 0.49 12.45 -4.79
C ASN A 47 0.64 12.74 -3.29
N LEU A 48 1.83 12.55 -2.74
CA LEU A 48 2.10 12.81 -1.33
C LEU A 48 1.95 14.31 -1.00
N GLU A 49 2.54 15.19 -1.81
CA GLU A 49 2.42 16.65 -1.63
C GLU A 49 0.95 17.09 -1.69
N PHE A 50 0.18 16.57 -2.65
CA PHE A 50 -1.24 16.89 -2.78
C PHE A 50 -2.07 16.40 -1.58
N LEU A 51 -1.77 15.21 -1.04
CA LEU A 51 -2.43 14.66 0.15
C LEU A 51 -2.09 15.45 1.42
N GLN A 52 -0.82 15.84 1.61
CA GLN A 52 -0.40 16.68 2.73
C GLN A 52 -1.15 18.01 2.74
N TRP A 53 -1.22 18.67 1.59
CA TRP A 53 -2.01 19.90 1.45
C TRP A 53 -3.49 19.65 1.71
N THR A 54 -4.07 18.56 1.19
CA THR A 54 -5.49 18.21 1.37
C THR A 54 -5.82 17.98 2.85
N LYS A 55 -4.94 17.30 3.60
CA LYS A 55 -5.11 17.10 5.04
C LYS A 55 -5.10 18.43 5.80
N LYS A 56 -4.12 19.29 5.52
CA LYS A 56 -4.04 20.64 6.10
C LYS A 56 -5.30 21.46 5.79
N TYR A 57 -5.79 21.40 4.55
CA TYR A 57 -7.01 22.08 4.15
C TYR A 57 -8.24 21.53 4.91
N TRP A 58 -8.35 20.20 5.04
CA TRP A 58 -9.44 19.57 5.77
C TRP A 58 -9.44 19.97 7.26
N ASP A 59 -8.29 19.96 7.92
CA ASP A 59 -8.17 20.33 9.34
C ASP A 59 -8.66 21.76 9.62
N GLN A 60 -8.44 22.68 8.68
CA GLN A 60 -8.83 24.07 8.82
C GLN A 60 -10.32 24.32 8.56
N HIS A 61 -10.97 23.47 7.76
CA HIS A 61 -12.33 23.71 7.26
C HIS A 61 -13.35 22.68 7.76
N TYR A 62 -12.93 21.65 8.49
CA TYR A 62 -13.82 20.60 8.95
C TYR A 62 -14.71 21.12 10.10
N PRO A 63 -16.06 21.10 9.95
CA PRO A 63 -16.97 21.68 10.93
C PRO A 63 -17.28 20.77 12.13
N GLY A 64 -16.65 19.59 12.23
CA GLY A 64 -16.83 18.67 13.37
C GLY A 64 -18.07 17.76 13.32
N GLY A 65 -18.57 17.41 12.13
CA GLY A 65 -19.73 16.53 11.96
C GLY A 65 -19.43 15.19 11.29
N ASP A 66 -20.22 14.16 11.59
CA ASP A 66 -20.00 12.81 11.05
C ASP A 66 -20.14 12.77 9.53
N TYR A 67 -19.22 12.05 8.87
CA TYR A 67 -19.26 11.82 7.42
C TYR A 67 -19.19 10.33 7.10
N ASP A 68 -20.31 9.73 6.72
CA ASP A 68 -20.36 8.34 6.25
C ASP A 68 -19.94 8.24 4.78
N ALA A 69 -18.66 7.99 4.55
CA ALA A 69 -18.10 7.82 3.20
C ALA A 69 -18.64 6.58 2.48
N LEU A 70 -18.93 5.50 3.20
CA LEU A 70 -19.36 4.22 2.62
C LEU A 70 -20.78 4.32 2.06
N ALA A 71 -21.71 4.89 2.83
CA ALA A 71 -23.07 5.13 2.35
C ALA A 71 -23.09 6.06 1.13
N ARG A 72 -22.26 7.12 1.13
CA ARG A 72 -22.16 8.09 0.03
C ARG A 72 -21.62 7.47 -1.26
N ARG A 73 -20.66 6.53 -1.13
CA ARG A 73 -20.10 5.75 -2.24
C ARG A 73 -21.12 4.75 -2.78
N LYS A 74 -21.78 3.98 -1.91
CA LYS A 74 -22.79 2.98 -2.27
C LYS A 74 -23.99 3.60 -3.00
N ALA A 75 -24.43 4.79 -2.59
CA ALA A 75 -25.49 5.53 -3.27
C ALA A 75 -25.11 6.02 -4.69
N SER A 76 -23.84 5.88 -5.08
CA SER A 76 -23.30 6.31 -6.37
C SER A 76 -23.02 5.15 -7.33
N GLY A 77 -23.47 3.94 -7.02
CA GLY A 77 -23.28 2.76 -7.86
C GLY A 77 -21.87 2.15 -7.79
N ALA A 78 -21.04 2.61 -6.86
CA ALA A 78 -19.77 1.95 -6.57
C ALA A 78 -20.03 0.67 -5.74
N PRO A 79 -19.34 -0.44 -6.05
CA PRO A 79 -19.52 -1.66 -5.28
C PRO A 79 -19.13 -1.41 -3.82
N SER A 80 -19.86 -2.05 -2.92
CA SER A 80 -19.63 -1.97 -1.49
C SER A 80 -18.19 -2.38 -1.20
N ALA A 81 -17.39 -1.48 -0.60
CA ALA A 81 -16.24 -1.95 0.16
C ALA A 81 -16.80 -2.87 1.25
N SER A 82 -16.39 -4.13 1.28
CA SER A 82 -16.74 -5.03 2.36
C SER A 82 -16.12 -4.48 3.63
N ALA A 83 -16.96 -4.14 4.61
CA ALA A 83 -16.51 -3.83 5.95
C ALA A 83 -15.94 -5.12 6.56
N GLY A 84 -14.62 -5.24 6.58
CA GLY A 84 -13.91 -6.30 7.28
C GLY A 84 -13.69 -5.90 8.74
N GLY A 85 -14.40 -6.58 9.64
CA GLY A 85 -13.91 -6.94 10.98
C GLY A 85 -13.63 -5.82 11.99
N SER A 86 -14.62 -5.58 12.87
CA SER A 86 -14.44 -4.92 14.15
C SER A 86 -13.33 -5.59 14.99
N ARG A 87 -12.32 -4.82 15.40
CA ARG A 87 -11.41 -5.22 16.48
C ARG A 87 -12.02 -4.83 17.82
N ALA A 88 -12.17 -5.81 18.70
CA ALA A 88 -12.57 -5.63 20.09
C ALA A 88 -11.40 -5.11 20.94
N GLY A 89 -11.71 -4.27 21.93
CA GLY A 89 -10.88 -4.05 23.11
C GLY A 89 -10.56 -2.59 23.42
N ALA A 90 -11.30 -1.98 24.35
CA ALA A 90 -10.77 -1.40 25.60
C ALA A 90 -11.83 -0.46 26.25
N SER A 91 -11.97 -0.63 27.54
CA SER A 91 -12.96 -0.06 28.46
C SER A 91 -12.77 1.43 28.73
N SER A 92 -13.86 2.20 28.87
CA SER A 92 -14.13 3.00 30.08
C SER A 92 -15.40 3.88 29.97
N ALA A 93 -16.19 3.78 31.04
CA ALA A 93 -16.96 4.82 31.71
C ALA A 93 -17.93 5.75 30.92
N SER A 94 -19.21 5.46 31.16
CA SER A 94 -20.17 6.36 31.84
C SER A 94 -21.21 7.14 31.04
N SER A 95 -22.38 7.16 31.69
CA SER A 95 -23.55 8.02 31.54
C SER A 95 -24.64 7.59 30.56
N ALA A 96 -25.80 7.41 31.19
CA ALA A 96 -27.09 7.07 30.64
C ALA A 96 -27.60 8.08 29.60
N ARG A 97 -28.46 7.62 28.69
CA ARG A 97 -29.85 8.10 28.59
C ARG A 97 -30.74 7.20 27.73
N ARG A 98 -31.91 7.00 28.33
CA ARG A 98 -33.16 6.33 27.93
C ARG A 98 -33.73 6.86 26.61
N GLY A 99 -34.36 5.98 25.82
CA GLY A 99 -35.20 6.36 24.68
C GLY A 99 -35.83 5.16 23.98
N THR A 100 -36.97 4.70 24.50
CA THR A 100 -37.81 3.65 23.92
C THR A 100 -38.83 4.25 22.95
N THR A 101 -38.89 3.78 21.70
CA THR A 101 -40.09 3.88 20.85
C THR A 101 -40.16 2.67 19.92
N PRO A 102 -41.28 1.90 19.90
CA PRO A 102 -41.49 0.82 18.95
C PRO A 102 -42.21 1.37 17.71
N THR A 103 -41.64 1.20 16.52
CA THR A 103 -42.37 1.44 15.26
C THR A 103 -42.41 0.17 14.44
N VAL A 104 -43.58 -0.44 14.40
CA VAL A 104 -43.96 -1.49 13.45
C VAL A 104 -43.87 -0.89 12.03
N GLY A 105 -43.02 -1.46 11.17
CA GLY A 105 -42.81 -0.92 9.83
C GLY A 105 -42.13 -1.91 8.88
N ARG A 106 -42.95 -2.73 8.22
CA ARG A 106 -42.76 -3.31 6.87
C ARG A 106 -41.36 -3.88 6.56
N ALA A 107 -41.21 -5.19 6.73
CA ALA A 107 -40.19 -5.97 6.05
C ALA A 107 -40.30 -5.78 4.51
N ARG A 108 -39.21 -5.32 3.88
CA ARG A 108 -38.99 -5.37 2.42
C ARG A 108 -37.70 -6.16 2.16
N PRO A 109 -37.61 -6.86 1.01
CA PRO A 109 -36.78 -8.04 0.87
C PRO A 109 -35.30 -7.68 0.84
N ALA A 110 -34.49 -8.50 1.51
CA ALA A 110 -33.04 -8.47 1.43
C ALA A 110 -32.60 -8.72 -0.02
N ALA A 111 -32.13 -7.68 -0.70
CA ALA A 111 -31.59 -7.79 -2.04
C ALA A 111 -30.10 -8.17 -1.97
N GLY A 112 -29.82 -9.45 -2.25
CA GLY A 112 -28.62 -9.97 -2.90
C GLY A 112 -27.27 -9.59 -2.32
N GLY A 113 -26.81 -10.32 -1.30
CA GLY A 113 -25.37 -10.43 -1.03
C GLY A 113 -24.67 -11.09 -2.21
N ALA A 114 -23.39 -10.76 -2.44
CA ALA A 114 -22.54 -11.53 -3.36
C ALA A 114 -22.73 -13.02 -3.07
N SER A 115 -22.87 -13.84 -4.12
CA SER A 115 -23.03 -15.27 -3.90
C SER A 115 -21.89 -15.74 -2.99
N SER A 116 -22.22 -16.53 -1.96
CA SER A 116 -21.23 -17.08 -1.04
C SER A 116 -20.06 -17.73 -1.80
N ALA A 117 -20.31 -18.23 -3.01
CA ALA A 117 -19.32 -18.81 -3.92
C ALA A 117 -18.26 -17.80 -4.40
N THR A 118 -18.62 -16.55 -4.72
CA THR A 118 -17.65 -15.54 -5.17
C THR A 118 -16.72 -15.10 -4.04
N VAL A 119 -17.25 -14.97 -2.82
CA VAL A 119 -16.44 -14.65 -1.63
C VAL A 119 -15.50 -15.81 -1.29
N ALA A 120 -15.98 -17.05 -1.39
CA ALA A 120 -15.16 -18.24 -1.18
C ALA A 120 -14.03 -18.35 -2.22
N ALA A 121 -14.29 -18.05 -3.49
CA ALA A 121 -13.30 -18.10 -4.55
C ALA A 121 -12.16 -17.08 -4.32
N LEU A 122 -12.50 -15.83 -3.99
CA LEU A 122 -11.48 -14.80 -3.69
C LEU A 122 -10.68 -15.14 -2.43
N GLN A 123 -11.31 -15.75 -1.42
CA GLN A 123 -10.60 -16.17 -0.21
C GLN A 123 -9.61 -17.31 -0.51
N ALA A 124 -9.97 -18.24 -1.42
CA ALA A 124 -9.07 -19.30 -1.87
C ALA A 124 -7.86 -18.72 -2.63
N GLU A 125 -8.08 -17.73 -3.49
CA GLU A 125 -7.00 -17.04 -4.23
C GLU A 125 -6.05 -16.29 -3.28
N ILE A 126 -6.58 -15.59 -2.27
CA ILE A 126 -5.76 -14.93 -1.24
C ILE A 126 -4.91 -15.96 -0.48
N ASN A 127 -5.48 -17.11 -0.13
CA ASN A 127 -4.73 -18.15 0.58
C ASN A 127 -3.63 -18.75 -0.30
N SER A 128 -3.93 -19.04 -1.57
CA SER A 128 -2.96 -19.52 -2.55
C SER A 128 -1.80 -18.53 -2.74
N ASN A 129 -2.10 -17.23 -2.84
CA ASN A 129 -1.07 -16.21 -2.99
C ASN A 129 -0.21 -16.08 -1.74
N LYS A 130 -0.79 -16.21 -0.54
CA LYS A 130 -0.02 -16.20 0.72
C LYS A 130 0.93 -17.39 0.81
N GLU A 131 0.48 -18.57 0.42
CA GLU A 131 1.31 -19.77 0.38
C GLU A 131 2.44 -19.61 -0.64
N ALA A 132 2.15 -19.08 -1.84
CA ALA A 132 3.15 -18.79 -2.86
C ALA A 132 4.20 -17.78 -2.37
N ILE A 133 3.77 -16.67 -1.75
CA ILE A 133 4.68 -15.66 -1.18
C ILE A 133 5.56 -16.30 -0.10
N SER A 134 5.00 -17.08 0.80
CA SER A 134 5.79 -17.76 1.84
C SER A 134 6.80 -18.75 1.25
N GLY A 135 6.46 -19.40 0.13
CA GLY A 135 7.41 -20.23 -0.62
C GLY A 135 8.55 -19.41 -1.21
N LEU A 136 8.22 -18.30 -1.89
CA LEU A 136 9.20 -17.41 -2.51
C LEU A 136 10.12 -16.74 -1.48
N GLU A 137 9.61 -16.35 -0.31
CA GLU A 137 10.41 -15.80 0.78
C GLU A 137 11.44 -16.82 1.29
N LYS A 138 11.04 -18.09 1.44
CA LYS A 138 11.97 -19.16 1.82
C LYS A 138 13.04 -19.41 0.75
N GLU A 139 12.65 -19.39 -0.53
CA GLU A 139 13.60 -19.54 -1.64
C GLU A 139 14.58 -18.37 -1.68
N ARG A 140 14.08 -17.14 -1.54
CA ARG A 140 14.90 -15.92 -1.44
C ARG A 140 15.93 -16.05 -0.32
N ASP A 141 15.48 -16.40 0.88
CA ASP A 141 16.37 -16.51 2.05
C ASP A 141 17.37 -17.66 1.90
N PHE A 142 16.96 -18.77 1.29
CA PHE A 142 17.83 -19.90 0.99
C PHE A 142 18.93 -19.54 0.00
N TYR A 143 18.62 -18.82 -1.08
CA TYR A 143 19.63 -18.37 -2.04
C TYR A 143 20.53 -17.28 -1.46
N PHE A 144 19.97 -16.33 -0.70
CA PHE A 144 20.74 -15.30 -0.01
C PHE A 144 21.76 -15.91 0.96
N ALA A 145 21.34 -16.85 1.81
CA ALA A 145 22.24 -17.53 2.73
C ALA A 145 23.41 -18.21 2.02
N LYS A 146 23.16 -18.88 0.87
CA LYS A 146 24.23 -19.49 0.07
C LYS A 146 25.21 -18.47 -0.50
N LEU A 147 24.71 -17.35 -1.02
CA LEU A 147 25.56 -16.29 -1.55
C LEU A 147 26.40 -15.65 -0.43
N ARG A 148 25.81 -15.48 0.76
CA ARG A 148 26.52 -15.00 1.95
C ARG A 148 27.60 -15.97 2.43
N ASP A 149 27.33 -17.27 2.44
CA ASP A 149 28.32 -18.30 2.77
C ASP A 149 29.51 -18.25 1.80
N ILE A 150 29.24 -18.10 0.49
CA ILE A 150 30.28 -17.96 -0.54
C ILE A 150 31.10 -16.69 -0.30
N GLU A 151 30.46 -15.56 0.00
CA GLU A 151 31.13 -14.31 0.29
C GLU A 151 32.08 -14.43 1.50
N LEU A 152 31.62 -15.06 2.58
CA LEU A 152 32.46 -15.32 3.77
C LEU A 152 33.67 -16.20 3.45
N LEU A 153 33.51 -17.22 2.60
CA LEU A 153 34.61 -18.08 2.15
C LEU A 153 35.64 -17.28 1.34
N LEU A 154 35.19 -16.40 0.45
CA LEU A 154 36.10 -15.53 -0.32
C LEU A 154 36.83 -14.54 0.58
N GLN A 155 36.14 -13.90 1.52
CA GLN A 155 36.76 -12.98 2.49
C GLN A 155 37.84 -13.70 3.29
N SER A 156 37.54 -14.90 3.80
CA SER A 156 38.50 -15.73 4.54
C SER A 156 39.72 -16.13 3.68
N ALA A 157 39.50 -16.43 2.40
CA ALA A 157 40.58 -16.78 1.47
C ALA A 157 41.49 -15.58 1.16
N VAL A 158 40.92 -14.39 0.95
CA VAL A 158 41.67 -13.15 0.71
C VAL A 158 42.43 -12.70 1.96
N GLU A 159 41.84 -12.86 3.15
CA GLU A 159 42.54 -12.60 4.42
C GLU A 159 43.76 -13.50 4.61
N ALA A 160 43.66 -14.77 4.20
CA ALA A 160 44.76 -15.74 4.29
C ALA A 160 45.86 -15.51 3.23
N ASP A 161 45.48 -15.10 2.02
CA ASP A 161 46.40 -14.76 0.92
C ASP A 161 45.95 -13.49 0.19
N PRO A 162 46.46 -12.31 0.58
CA PRO A 162 46.07 -11.03 -0.02
C PRO A 162 46.44 -10.85 -1.49
N GLU A 163 47.31 -11.70 -2.07
CA GLU A 163 47.63 -11.62 -3.49
C GLU A 163 46.45 -12.04 -4.38
N LEU A 164 45.52 -12.86 -3.86
CA LEU A 164 44.32 -13.32 -4.57
C LEU A 164 43.40 -12.18 -5.05
N GLU A 165 43.47 -11.01 -4.42
CA GLU A 165 42.62 -9.87 -4.76
C GLU A 165 43.28 -8.91 -5.77
N LYS A 166 44.59 -9.02 -6.01
CA LYS A 166 45.32 -8.03 -6.84
C LYS A 166 45.20 -8.26 -8.34
N ASP A 167 44.84 -9.48 -8.75
CA ASP A 167 44.66 -9.83 -10.14
C ASP A 167 43.18 -9.70 -10.52
N ASP A 168 42.87 -8.73 -11.37
CA ASP A 168 41.52 -8.43 -11.83
C ASP A 168 40.88 -9.57 -12.65
N ASP A 169 41.69 -10.42 -13.28
CA ASP A 169 41.23 -11.61 -14.03
C ASP A 169 41.16 -12.87 -13.15
N SER A 170 41.39 -12.73 -11.84
CA SER A 170 41.32 -13.86 -10.89
C SER A 170 39.90 -14.41 -10.76
N LEU A 171 39.80 -15.69 -10.37
CA LEU A 171 38.51 -16.31 -10.05
C LEU A 171 37.79 -15.57 -8.91
N VAL A 172 38.54 -15.04 -7.93
CA VAL A 172 37.98 -14.27 -6.80
C VAL A 172 37.29 -13.01 -7.29
N LYS A 173 37.94 -12.24 -8.17
CA LYS A 173 37.36 -11.01 -8.74
C LYS A 173 36.14 -11.29 -9.61
N HIS A 174 36.16 -12.36 -10.40
CA HIS A 174 34.98 -12.78 -11.16
C HIS A 174 33.79 -13.15 -10.26
N ILE A 175 34.01 -13.88 -9.17
CA ILE A 175 32.92 -14.23 -8.23
C ILE A 175 32.42 -12.98 -7.49
N GLN A 176 33.31 -12.11 -7.02
CA GLN A 176 32.92 -10.83 -6.42
C GLN A 176 32.10 -9.97 -7.39
N GLY A 177 32.47 -9.94 -8.68
CA GLY A 177 31.71 -9.24 -9.72
C GLY A 177 30.28 -9.75 -9.86
N ILE A 178 30.04 -11.06 -9.71
CA ILE A 178 28.69 -11.65 -9.70
C ILE A 178 27.94 -11.30 -8.41
N LEU A 179 28.61 -11.38 -7.26
CA LEU A 179 27.98 -11.10 -5.95
C LEU A 179 27.58 -9.63 -5.79
N TYR A 180 28.34 -8.71 -6.38
CA TYR A 180 28.13 -7.28 -6.27
C TYR A 180 27.53 -6.64 -7.54
N SER A 181 27.18 -7.44 -8.55
CA SER A 181 26.44 -6.92 -9.69
C SER A 181 25.06 -6.45 -9.24
N THR A 182 24.74 -5.18 -9.49
CA THR A 182 23.41 -4.61 -9.27
C THR A 182 22.62 -4.60 -10.58
N GLU A 183 21.33 -4.96 -10.54
CA GLU A 183 20.39 -4.59 -11.61
C GLU A 183 19.92 -3.14 -11.39
N GLU A 184 19.72 -2.38 -12.47
CA GLU A 184 19.15 -1.00 -12.43
C GLU A 184 17.83 -1.01 -11.64
N GLY A 185 17.89 -0.63 -10.36
CA GLY A 185 16.73 -0.61 -9.45
C GLY A 185 16.90 -1.34 -8.11
N PHE A 186 18.02 -2.04 -7.88
CA PHE A 186 18.37 -2.70 -6.61
C PHE A 186 19.58 -2.05 -5.91
N GLU A 187 19.97 -0.84 -6.29
CA GLU A 187 21.04 -0.09 -5.61
C GLU A 187 20.58 0.37 -4.21
N ILE A 188 21.36 0.04 -3.19
CA ILE A 188 21.30 0.73 -1.90
C ILE A 188 21.85 2.14 -2.16
N PRO A 189 21.12 3.22 -1.83
CA PRO A 189 21.65 4.58 -1.97
C PRO A 189 23.00 4.68 -1.27
N GLU A 190 24.00 5.32 -1.89
CA GLU A 190 25.41 5.40 -1.45
C GLU A 190 25.65 6.06 -0.06
N GLY A 191 24.67 6.11 0.84
CA GLY A 191 24.73 6.79 2.14
C GLY A 191 24.38 5.96 3.38
N GLU A 192 23.95 4.69 3.26
CA GLU A 192 23.71 3.84 4.43
C GLU A 192 24.89 2.86 4.61
N ALA A 193 25.83 3.27 5.46
CA ALA A 193 26.92 2.43 5.94
C ALA A 193 26.38 1.16 6.63
N PRO A 194 27.11 0.03 6.58
CA PRO A 194 26.74 -1.20 7.26
C PRO A 194 26.98 -1.01 8.77
N GLY A 195 25.97 -0.54 9.47
CA GLY A 195 26.11 -0.17 10.86
C GLY A 195 24.77 0.05 11.53
N ASP A 196 23.89 -0.93 11.42
CA ASP A 196 22.93 -1.25 12.48
C ASP A 196 22.52 -2.70 12.28
N GLU A 197 23.16 -3.59 13.05
CA GLU A 197 22.68 -4.94 13.29
C GLU A 197 21.25 -4.84 13.83
N LEU A 198 20.26 -5.08 12.96
CA LEU A 198 18.93 -5.47 13.41
C LEU A 198 19.05 -6.90 13.94
N GLU A 199 19.49 -7.02 15.19
CA GLU A 199 19.20 -8.17 16.04
C GLU A 199 17.68 -8.36 16.09
N THR A 200 17.16 -9.23 15.24
CA THR A 200 15.78 -9.69 15.30
C THR A 200 15.62 -10.72 16.43
N PHE A 201 14.82 -10.37 17.44
CA PHE A 201 14.08 -11.32 18.28
C PHE A 201 12.79 -11.78 17.58
#